data_AF-A0A6G0UK10-F1
#
_entry.id   AF-A0A6G0UK10-F1
#
_cell.length_a   1.000
_cell.length_b   1.000
_cell.length_c   1.000
_cell.angle_alpha   90.00
_cell.angle_beta   90.00
_cell.angle_gamma   90.00
#
_symmetry.space_group_name_H-M   'P 1'
#
loop_
_entity.id
_entity.type
_entity.pdbx_description
1 polymer ?
#
loop_
_entity_poly.entity_id
_entity_poly.type
_entity_poly.pdbx_seq_one_letter_code
_entity_poly.pdbx_strand_id
1 'polypeptide(L)'
;MTPNPNGVPPSRSLADIRAEQAGNLEQLRSRLVNVDPRDLVPLLVARHVLNTGDMALVYSQEQPSDQLDKLICLLKTKNHWLGPLTDALIRNGHGSVAEELMRISSARTPKVV
;
A
#
# COMPACT_ATOMS: atom_id res chain seq x y z
N MET A 1 35.46 27.54 -6.84
CA MET A 1 34.15 26.88 -7.01
C MET A 1 33.70 26.40 -5.65
N THR A 2 32.93 27.22 -4.93
CA THR A 2 32.47 26.93 -3.55
C THR A 2 31.22 26.05 -3.62
N PRO A 3 31.17 24.89 -2.93
CA PRO A 3 29.94 24.10 -2.86
C PRO A 3 28.91 24.82 -1.98
N ASN A 4 27.71 25.01 -2.54
CA ASN A 4 26.58 25.63 -1.88
C ASN A 4 26.06 24.70 -0.75
N PRO A 5 25.96 25.13 0.52
CA PRO A 5 25.59 24.27 1.64
C PRO A 5 24.08 23.98 1.75
N ASN A 6 23.25 24.55 0.88
CA ASN A 6 21.82 24.27 0.82
C ASN A 6 21.50 23.23 -0.25
N GLY A 7 21.90 21.98 0.01
CA GLY A 7 21.34 20.84 -0.71
C GLY A 7 19.89 20.66 -0.27
N VAL A 8 18.95 21.35 -0.93
CA VAL A 8 17.53 20.97 -0.86
C VAL A 8 17.49 19.48 -1.18
N PRO A 9 16.97 18.62 -0.28
CA PRO A 9 16.92 17.19 -0.57
C PRO A 9 16.20 17.02 -1.91
N PRO A 10 16.70 16.17 -2.82
CA PRO A 10 16.07 15.99 -4.11
C PRO A 10 14.60 15.69 -3.89
N SER A 11 13.71 16.52 -4.44
CA SER A 11 12.27 16.29 -4.41
C SER A 11 12.04 14.88 -4.91
N ARG A 12 11.55 14.01 -4.03
CA ARG A 12 11.46 12.59 -4.29
C ARG A 12 10.57 12.35 -5.51
N SER A 13 11.14 11.75 -6.57
CA SER A 13 10.37 11.45 -7.77
C SER A 13 9.22 10.50 -7.46
N LEU A 14 8.07 10.68 -8.12
CA LEU A 14 6.90 9.80 -7.96
C LEU A 14 7.24 8.32 -8.23
N ALA A 15 8.19 8.05 -9.14
CA ALA A 15 8.67 6.70 -9.42
C ALA A 15 9.41 6.07 -8.22
N ASP A 16 10.19 6.85 -7.48
CA ASP A 16 10.91 6.41 -6.28
C ASP A 16 9.91 6.09 -5.16
N ILE A 17 8.94 6.99 -4.93
CA ILE A 17 7.85 6.78 -3.97
C ILE A 17 7.07 5.50 -4.28
N ARG A 18 6.74 5.27 -5.57
CA ARG A 18 6.04 4.06 -6.00
C ARG A 18 6.86 2.79 -5.79
N ALA A 19 8.15 2.82 -6.11
CA ALA A 19 9.04 1.68 -5.93
C ALA A 19 9.14 1.30 -4.44
N GLU A 20 9.24 2.28 -3.55
CA GLU A 20 9.20 2.04 -2.11
C GLU A 20 7.86 1.52 -1.63
N GLN A 21 6.76 2.13 -2.05
CA GLN A 21 5.42 1.69 -1.71
C GLN A 21 5.19 0.25 -2.15
N ALA A 22 5.70 -0.14 -3.32
CA ALA A 22 5.67 -1.52 -3.80
C ALA A 22 6.52 -2.46 -2.93
N GLY A 23 7.71 -2.03 -2.49
CA GLY A 23 8.54 -2.79 -1.56
C GLY A 23 7.89 -2.98 -0.18
N ASN A 24 7.22 -1.94 0.32
CA ASN A 24 6.48 -1.98 1.59
C ASN A 24 5.30 -2.95 1.52
N LEU A 25 4.58 -2.99 0.39
CA LEU A 25 3.52 -3.98 0.14
C LEU A 25 4.04 -5.41 0.16
N GLU A 26 5.21 -5.65 -0.44
CA GLU A 26 5.81 -7.00 -0.47
C GLU A 26 6.20 -7.47 0.95
N GLN A 27 6.72 -6.57 1.80
CA GLN A 27 6.93 -6.90 3.21
C GLN A 27 5.61 -7.22 3.93
N LEU A 28 4.56 -6.43 3.67
CA LEU A 28 3.26 -6.61 4.31
C LEU A 28 2.51 -7.86 3.83
N ARG A 29 2.85 -8.40 2.65
CA ARG A 29 2.25 -9.63 2.11
C ARG A 29 2.18 -10.76 3.14
N SER A 30 3.27 -10.97 3.87
CA SER A 30 3.37 -12.00 4.91
C SER A 30 2.41 -11.77 6.09
N ARG A 31 2.04 -10.51 6.37
CA ARG A 31 1.08 -10.11 7.42
C ARG A 31 -0.36 -10.16 6.94
N LEU A 32 -0.58 -9.89 5.65
CA LEU A 32 -1.90 -9.92 5.02
C LEU A 32 -2.41 -11.35 4.74
N VAL A 33 -1.61 -12.39 4.94
CA VAL A 33 -1.99 -13.80 4.65
C VAL A 33 -3.25 -14.26 5.40
N ASN A 34 -3.51 -13.68 6.58
CA ASN A 34 -4.68 -13.98 7.40
C ASN A 34 -5.85 -13.00 7.20
N VAL A 35 -5.70 -12.06 6.26
CA VAL A 35 -6.72 -11.04 5.95
C VAL A 35 -7.48 -11.51 4.72
N ASP A 36 -8.81 -11.59 4.81
CA ASP A 36 -9.62 -11.94 3.65
C ASP A 36 -9.65 -10.74 2.67
N PRO A 37 -9.23 -10.91 1.42
CA PRO A 37 -9.24 -9.83 0.43
C PRO A 37 -10.64 -9.28 0.16
N ARG A 38 -11.71 -10.07 0.37
CA ARG A 38 -13.10 -9.67 0.15
C ARG A 38 -13.59 -8.65 1.17
N ASP A 39 -12.92 -8.53 2.31
CA ASP A 39 -13.19 -7.49 3.31
C ASP A 39 -12.48 -6.17 2.97
N LEU A 40 -11.39 -6.23 2.19
CA LEU A 40 -10.60 -5.06 1.80
C LEU A 40 -11.04 -4.47 0.46
N VAL A 41 -11.29 -5.31 -0.54
CA VAL A 41 -11.54 -4.91 -1.93
C VAL A 41 -12.75 -3.96 -2.06
N PRO A 42 -13.92 -4.22 -1.44
CA PRO A 42 -15.08 -3.33 -1.55
C PRO A 42 -14.79 -1.92 -1.02
N LEU A 43 -14.03 -1.81 0.07
CA LEU A 43 -13.61 -0.53 0.63
C LEU A 43 -12.64 0.20 -0.30
N LEU A 44 -11.71 -0.52 -0.91
CA LEU A 44 -10.78 0.05 -1.89
C LEU A 44 -11.49 0.54 -3.17
N VAL A 45 -12.56 -0.14 -3.59
CA VAL A 45 -13.42 0.30 -4.69
C VAL A 45 -14.23 1.55 -4.29
N ALA A 46 -14.85 1.54 -3.11
CA ALA A 46 -15.62 2.68 -2.61
C ALA A 46 -14.76 3.94 -2.42
N ARG A 47 -13.45 3.77 -2.19
CA ARG A 47 -12.46 4.85 -2.08
C ARG A 47 -11.78 5.21 -3.41
N HIS A 48 -12.24 4.66 -4.53
CA HIS A 48 -11.69 4.89 -5.87
C HIS A 48 -10.21 4.53 -6.05
N VAL A 49 -9.67 3.64 -5.20
CA VAL A 49 -8.33 3.08 -5.39
C VAL A 49 -8.36 1.98 -6.45
N LEU A 50 -9.37 1.13 -6.37
CA LEU A 50 -9.68 0.08 -7.34
C LEU A 50 -10.98 0.42 -8.06
N ASN A 51 -11.17 -0.14 -9.25
CA ASN A 51 -12.45 -0.10 -9.94
C ASN A 51 -13.16 -1.45 -9.85
N THR A 52 -14.43 -1.51 -10.27
CA THR A 52 -15.21 -2.75 -10.33
C THR A 52 -14.56 -3.83 -11.20
N GLY A 53 -13.84 -3.44 -12.27
CA GLY A 53 -13.04 -4.36 -13.07
C GLY A 53 -11.85 -4.95 -12.30
N ASP A 54 -11.15 -4.14 -11.50
CA ASP A 54 -10.05 -4.59 -10.64
C ASP A 54 -10.58 -5.57 -9.57
N MET A 55 -11.74 -5.27 -8.98
CA MET A 55 -12.41 -6.15 -8.02
C MET A 55 -12.79 -7.50 -8.64
N ALA A 56 -13.35 -7.50 -9.86
CA ALA A 56 -13.64 -8.74 -10.58
C ALA A 56 -12.38 -9.57 -10.81
N LEU A 57 -11.25 -8.94 -11.18
CA LEU A 57 -9.97 -9.64 -11.36
C LEU A 57 -9.45 -10.31 -10.08
N VAL A 58 -9.62 -9.66 -8.93
CA VAL A 58 -9.28 -10.24 -7.62
C VAL A 58 -10.22 -11.41 -7.33
N TYR A 59 -11.53 -11.24 -7.48
CA TYR A 59 -12.51 -12.27 -7.11
C TYR A 59 -12.53 -13.48 -8.04
N SER A 60 -12.04 -13.33 -9.27
CA SER A 60 -11.84 -14.45 -10.19
C SER A 60 -10.73 -15.42 -9.77
N GLN A 61 -9.88 -15.08 -8.78
CA GLN A 61 -8.91 -16.04 -8.26
C GLN A 61 -9.59 -17.00 -7.28
N GLU A 62 -9.27 -18.29 -7.37
CA GLU A 62 -9.94 -19.34 -6.58
C GLU A 62 -9.46 -19.39 -5.13
N GLN A 63 -8.15 -19.22 -4.88
CA GLN A 63 -7.59 -19.30 -3.53
C GLN A 63 -7.43 -17.90 -2.90
N PRO A 64 -7.67 -17.75 -1.59
CA PRO A 64 -7.48 -16.48 -0.87
C PRO A 64 -6.06 -15.90 -1.03
N SER A 65 -5.05 -16.77 -1.10
CA SER A 65 -3.66 -16.37 -1.34
C SER A 65 -3.44 -15.75 -2.72
N ASP A 66 -4.08 -16.30 -3.75
CA ASP A 66 -4.01 -15.78 -5.12
C ASP A 66 -4.82 -14.47 -5.25
N GLN A 67 -5.96 -14.39 -4.56
CA GLN A 67 -6.74 -13.15 -4.43
C GLN A 67 -5.89 -12.03 -3.80
N LEU A 68 -5.17 -12.34 -2.72
CA LEU A 68 -4.26 -11.41 -2.05
C LEU A 68 -3.09 -11.00 -2.95
N ASP A 69 -2.44 -11.95 -3.64
CA ASP A 69 -1.35 -11.65 -4.57
C ASP A 69 -1.83 -10.72 -5.70
N LYS A 70 -3.01 -11.02 -6.25
CA LYS A 70 -3.64 -10.20 -7.28
C LYS A 70 -3.95 -8.79 -6.78
N LEU A 71 -4.49 -8.68 -5.57
CA LEU A 71 -4.75 -7.39 -4.92
C LEU A 71 -3.46 -6.59 -4.77
N ILE A 72 -2.38 -7.18 -4.24
CA ILE A 72 -1.09 -6.52 -4.06
C ILE A 72 -0.54 -6.07 -5.42
N CYS A 73 -0.60 -6.92 -6.44
CA CYS A 73 -0.17 -6.61 -7.80
C CYS A 73 -0.91 -5.38 -8.37
N LEU A 74 -2.24 -5.32 -8.17
CA LEU A 74 -3.04 -4.17 -8.57
C LEU A 74 -2.64 -2.91 -7.80
N LEU A 75 -2.51 -2.99 -6.47
CA LEU A 75 -2.18 -1.85 -5.61
C LEU A 75 -0.83 -1.21 -5.97
N LYS A 76 0.17 -2.00 -6.39
CA LYS A 76 1.48 -1.50 -6.88
C LYS A 76 1.34 -0.54 -8.06
N THR A 77 0.29 -0.68 -8.87
CA THR A 77 0.02 0.19 -10.03
C THR A 77 -0.81 1.43 -9.69
N LYS A 78 -1.42 1.47 -8.50
CA LYS A 78 -2.30 2.56 -8.07
C LYS A 78 -1.54 3.59 -7.26
N ASN A 79 -2.09 4.80 -7.22
CA ASN A 79 -1.59 5.87 -6.36
C ASN A 79 -2.49 5.98 -5.12
N HIS A 80 -1.93 6.48 -4.02
CA HIS A 80 -2.69 6.83 -2.81
C HIS A 80 -3.46 5.67 -2.16
N TRP A 81 -3.08 4.42 -2.42
CA TRP A 81 -3.74 3.25 -1.83
C TRP A 81 -3.48 3.10 -0.33
N LEU A 82 -2.37 3.67 0.17
CA LEU A 82 -1.91 3.49 1.55
C LEU A 82 -2.97 3.89 2.58
N GLY A 83 -3.56 5.08 2.44
CA GLY A 83 -4.59 5.58 3.36
C GLY A 83 -5.84 4.71 3.35
N PRO A 84 -6.49 4.49 2.18
CA PRO A 84 -7.65 3.62 2.05
C PRO A 84 -7.40 2.17 2.50
N LEU A 85 -6.23 1.60 2.24
CA LEU A 85 -5.88 0.26 2.71
C LEU A 85 -5.74 0.22 4.24
N THR A 86 -5.10 1.23 4.83
CA THR A 86 -4.97 1.36 6.29
C THR A 86 -6.35 1.49 6.95
N ASP A 87 -7.23 2.34 6.40
CA ASP A 87 -8.63 2.47 6.86
C ASP A 87 -9.39 1.13 6.75
N ALA A 88 -9.21 0.42 5.63
CA ALA A 88 -9.83 -0.90 5.43
C ALA A 88 -9.34 -1.95 6.43
N LEU A 89 -8.03 -1.98 6.73
CA LEU A 89 -7.47 -2.88 7.73
C LEU A 89 -8.01 -2.58 9.13
N ILE A 90 -8.09 -1.31 9.52
CA ILE A 90 -8.61 -0.90 10.84
C ILE A 90 -10.09 -1.29 10.99
N ARG A 91 -10.91 -1.03 9.97
CA ARG A 91 -12.35 -1.33 10.00
C ARG A 91 -12.65 -2.82 10.09
N ASN A 92 -11.77 -3.66 9.55
CA ASN A 92 -11.87 -5.11 9.60
C ASN A 92 -11.16 -5.73 10.82
N GLY A 93 -10.79 -4.93 11.82
CA GLY A 93 -10.16 -5.43 13.05
C GLY A 93 -8.68 -5.78 12.92
N HIS A 94 -8.06 -5.53 11.76
CA HIS A 94 -6.63 -5.74 11.50
C HIS A 94 -5.79 -4.51 11.85
N GLY A 95 -6.10 -3.86 12.99
CA GLY A 95 -5.41 -2.65 13.45
C GLY A 95 -3.90 -2.82 13.57
N SER A 96 -3.43 -3.96 14.10
CA SER A 96 -1.99 -4.24 14.24
C SER A 96 -1.26 -4.31 12.89
N VAL A 97 -1.92 -4.81 11.83
CA VAL A 97 -1.35 -4.84 10.46
C VAL A 97 -1.34 -3.43 9.87
N ALA A 98 -2.38 -2.64 10.14
CA ALA A 98 -2.46 -1.23 9.74
C ALA A 98 -1.34 -0.39 10.40
N GLU A 99 -1.08 -0.59 11.70
CA GLU A 99 0.02 0.05 12.42
C GLU A 99 1.39 -0.36 11.87
N GLU A 100 1.58 -1.64 11.53
CA GLU A 100 2.83 -2.12 10.94
C GLU A 100 3.03 -1.53 9.53
N LEU A 101 1.97 -1.45 8.72
CA LEU A 101 1.99 -0.76 7.43
C LEU A 101 2.37 0.72 7.57
N MET A 102 1.77 1.43 8.54
CA MET A 102 2.14 2.81 8.84
C MET A 102 3.59 2.91 9.32
N ARG A 103 4.06 2.00 10.18
CA ARG A 103 5.47 1.97 10.60
C ARG A 103 6.42 1.74 9.44
N ILE A 104 6.16 0.76 8.56
CA ILE A 104 6.99 0.47 7.39
C ILE A 104 7.01 1.68 6.44
N SER A 105 5.87 2.37 6.29
CA SER A 105 5.77 3.54 5.43
C SER A 105 6.35 4.83 6.04
N SER A 106 6.29 5.00 7.37
CA SER A 106 6.80 6.17 8.09
C SER A 106 8.27 6.05 8.52
N ALA A 107 8.79 4.83 8.69
CA ALA A 107 10.18 4.59 9.09
C ALA A 107 11.22 5.09 8.07
N ARG A 108 10.80 5.59 6.90
CA ARG A 108 11.69 6.08 5.84
C ARG A 108 11.39 7.49 5.35
N THR A 109 10.39 8.17 5.91
CA THR A 109 10.34 9.64 5.81
C THR A 109 11.32 10.21 6.83
N PRO A 110 12.44 10.85 6.43
CA PRO A 110 13.28 11.53 7.40
C PRO A 110 12.42 12.55 8.13
N LYS A 111 12.32 12.38 9.44
CA LYS A 111 11.74 13.35 10.35
C LYS A 111 12.64 14.59 10.27
N VAL A 112 12.22 15.59 9.50
CA VAL A 112 12.76 16.95 9.62
C VAL A 112 12.47 17.37 11.06
N VAL A 113 13.53 17.40 11.86
CA VAL A 113 13.60 18.05 13.16
C VAL A 113 14.14 19.46 12.97
#